data_AF-A0A5D6XK92-F1
#
_entry.id   AF-A0A5D6XK92-F1
#
_cell.length_a   1.000
_cell.length_b   1.000
_cell.length_c   1.000
_cell.angle_alpha   90.00
_cell.angle_beta   90.00
_cell.angle_gamma   90.00
#
_symmetry.space_group_name_H-M   'P 1'
#
loop_
_entity.id
_entity.type
_entity.pdbx_description
1 polymer ?
#
loop_
_entity_poly.entity_id
_entity_poly.type
_entity_poly.pdbx_seq_one_letter_code
_entity_poly.pdbx_strand_id
1 'polypeptide(L)'
;MTPFCMCLRHNFVLTRLRKHTLPSGRRAMKLRVLCLHGFRQTGDKLRVRISGFRRAFKSSVEFVCVDAPLVVPYEPTVEEHAKRHVL
;
A
#
# COMPACT_ATOMS: atom_id res chain seq x y z
N MET A 1 -5.53 35.34 0.67
CA MET A 1 -4.11 35.17 1.04
C MET A 1 -4.05 34.50 2.40
N THR A 2 -3.74 33.21 2.41
CA THR A 2 -3.41 32.42 3.62
C THR A 2 -2.20 31.58 3.23
N PRO A 3 -1.14 31.53 4.07
CA PRO A 3 0.17 31.06 3.62
C PRO A 3 0.18 29.53 3.54
N PHE A 4 0.56 29.01 2.38
CA PHE A 4 0.97 27.62 2.23
C PHE A 4 2.27 27.42 3.00
N CYS A 5 2.17 26.82 4.18
CA CYS A 5 3.29 26.25 4.90
C CYS A 5 3.84 25.08 4.06
N MET A 6 5.01 25.28 3.45
CA MET A 6 5.82 24.20 2.90
C MET A 6 6.49 23.45 4.06
N CYS A 7 6.00 22.26 4.39
CA CYS A 7 6.81 21.25 5.08
C CYS A 7 7.26 20.21 4.06
N LEU A 8 8.54 20.30 3.68
CA LEU A 8 9.33 19.29 2.98
C LEU A 8 9.21 17.93 3.71
N ARG A 9 8.70 16.88 3.03
CA ARG A 9 9.08 15.47 3.34
C ARG A 9 9.14 14.66 2.06
N HIS A 10 10.36 14.28 1.68
CA HIS A 10 10.78 13.23 0.75
C HIS A 10 9.68 12.30 0.22
N ASN A 11 9.11 12.60 -0.95
CA ASN A 11 8.34 11.63 -1.76
C ASN A 11 8.34 12.07 -3.25
N PHE A 12 9.52 12.34 -3.80
CA PHE A 12 9.70 12.82 -5.17
C PHE A 12 9.44 11.74 -6.25
N VAL A 13 9.11 10.49 -5.89
CA VAL A 13 8.95 9.39 -6.88
C VAL A 13 7.50 9.14 -7.31
N LEU A 14 6.48 9.81 -6.73
CA LEU A 14 5.08 9.54 -7.06
C LEU A 14 4.37 10.62 -7.90
N THR A 15 5.06 11.69 -8.30
CA THR A 15 4.46 12.80 -9.05
C THR A 15 4.27 12.53 -10.55
N ARG A 16 4.69 11.36 -11.06
CA ARG A 16 4.58 11.04 -12.50
C ARG A 16 3.89 9.72 -12.85
N LEU A 17 3.07 9.15 -11.97
CA LEU A 17 1.99 8.28 -12.47
C LEU A 17 0.88 9.17 -13.04
N ARG A 18 1.04 9.52 -14.32
CA ARG A 18 0.02 10.20 -15.11
C ARG A 18 -1.26 9.37 -15.05
N LYS A 19 -2.32 9.91 -14.46
CA LYS A 19 -3.68 9.38 -14.61
C LYS A 19 -4.06 9.58 -16.08
N HIS A 20 -3.83 8.57 -16.92
CA HIS A 20 -4.45 8.55 -18.24
C HIS A 20 -5.95 8.32 -18.03
N THR A 21 -6.72 9.40 -18.12
CA THR A 21 -8.18 9.37 -18.08
C THR A 21 -8.65 8.65 -19.35
N LEU A 22 -9.15 7.43 -19.21
CA LEU A 22 -9.77 6.69 -20.31
C LEU A 22 -11.00 7.47 -20.81
N PRO A 23 -11.19 7.62 -22.14
CA PRO A 23 -12.28 8.41 -22.70
C PRO A 23 -13.64 7.84 -22.29
N SER A 24 -14.41 8.70 -21.64
CA SER A 24 -15.71 8.43 -21.03
C SER A 24 -16.80 8.26 -22.08
N GLY A 25 -17.08 7.01 -22.47
CA GLY A 25 -18.24 6.61 -23.28
C GLY A 25 -19.01 5.39 -22.75
N ARG A 26 -18.50 4.72 -21.71
CA ARG A 26 -19.20 3.68 -20.93
C ARG A 26 -19.09 4.09 -19.46
N ARG A 27 -20.10 3.82 -18.62
CA ARG A 27 -20.04 4.03 -17.14
C ARG A 27 -18.63 3.68 -16.66
N ALA A 28 -17.87 4.65 -16.20
CA ALA A 28 -16.44 4.49 -15.93
C ALA A 28 -16.26 3.51 -14.77
N MET A 29 -16.06 2.23 -15.11
CA MET A 29 -15.81 1.18 -14.13
C MET A 29 -14.44 1.46 -13.48
N LYS A 30 -14.41 1.51 -12.15
CA LYS A 30 -13.14 1.60 -11.42
C LYS A 30 -12.32 0.36 -11.72
N LEU A 31 -11.03 0.54 -11.98
CA LEU A 31 -10.11 -0.57 -12.19
C LEU A 31 -9.92 -1.29 -10.86
N ARG A 32 -10.01 -2.63 -10.85
CA ARG A 32 -9.87 -3.42 -9.63
C ARG A 32 -8.48 -4.07 -9.61
N VAL A 33 -7.75 -3.86 -8.52
CA VAL A 33 -6.40 -4.41 -8.33
C VAL A 33 -6.42 -5.34 -7.14
N LEU A 34 -6.11 -6.62 -7.37
CA LEU A 34 -5.88 -7.61 -6.32
C LEU A 34 -4.46 -7.42 -5.76
N CYS A 35 -4.36 -7.27 -4.45
CA CYS A 35 -3.11 -7.08 -3.73
C CYS A 35 -2.81 -8.32 -2.89
N LEU A 36 -1.72 -9.01 -3.23
CA LEU A 36 -1.23 -10.20 -2.52
C LEU A 36 -0.07 -9.81 -1.61
N HIS A 37 -0.13 -10.23 -0.34
CA HIS A 37 0.91 -9.91 0.65
C HIS A 37 2.09 -10.90 0.59
N GLY A 38 3.23 -10.51 1.16
CA GLY A 38 4.41 -11.38 1.24
C GLY A 38 4.32 -12.44 2.33
N PHE A 39 5.38 -13.25 2.47
CA PHE A 39 5.50 -14.29 3.49
C PHE A 39 5.31 -13.71 4.91
N ARG A 40 4.52 -14.39 5.75
CA ARG A 40 4.20 -14.00 7.15
C ARG A 40 3.59 -12.59 7.29
N GLN A 41 2.96 -12.08 6.24
CA GLN A 41 2.21 -10.82 6.26
C GLN A 41 0.70 -11.10 6.22
N THR A 42 -0.09 -10.02 6.32
CA THR A 42 -1.54 -10.06 6.18
C THR A 42 -1.97 -9.01 5.15
N GLY A 43 -3.16 -9.18 4.59
CA GLY A 43 -3.83 -8.22 3.72
C GLY A 43 -3.96 -6.86 4.41
N ASP A 44 -4.25 -6.82 5.72
CA ASP A 44 -4.25 -5.59 6.51
C ASP A 44 -2.90 -4.88 6.54
N LYS A 45 -1.83 -5.61 6.83
CA LYS A 45 -0.47 -5.04 6.85
C LYS A 45 -0.10 -4.47 5.49
N LEU A 46 -0.40 -5.20 4.41
CA LEU A 46 -0.18 -4.70 3.05
C LEU A 46 -1.00 -3.44 2.78
N ARG A 47 -2.28 -3.44 3.15
CA ARG A 47 -3.20 -2.32 2.94
C ARG A 47 -2.73 -1.02 3.58
N VAL A 48 -2.11 -1.11 4.77
CA VAL A 48 -1.50 0.04 5.46
C VAL A 48 -0.24 0.50 4.73
N ARG A 49 0.62 -0.42 4.29
CA ARG A 49 1.86 -0.10 3.54
C ARG A 49 1.57 0.59 2.20
N ILE A 50 0.51 0.21 1.51
CA ILE A 50 0.11 0.83 0.23
C ILE A 50 -0.85 2.02 0.38
N SER A 51 -1.02 2.56 1.59
CA SER A 51 -1.97 3.65 1.87
C SER A 51 -1.77 4.89 1.01
N GLY A 52 -0.52 5.27 0.72
CA GLY A 52 -0.18 6.36 -0.20
C GLY A 52 -0.70 6.11 -1.62
N PHE A 53 -0.54 4.89 -2.12
CA PHE A 53 -1.02 4.46 -3.44
C PHE A 53 -2.55 4.46 -3.49
N ARG A 54 -3.20 3.92 -2.45
CA ARG A 54 -4.67 3.97 -2.31
C ARG A 54 -5.23 5.38 -2.33
N ARG A 55 -4.54 6.33 -1.67
CA ARG A 55 -4.93 7.75 -1.66
C ARG A 55 -4.76 8.39 -3.04
N ALA A 56 -3.66 8.12 -3.74
CA ALA A 56 -3.39 8.68 -5.06
C ALA A 56 -4.43 8.25 -6.12
N PHE A 57 -4.88 6.99 -6.06
CA PHE A 57 -5.76 6.39 -7.08
C PHE A 57 -7.21 6.15 -6.63
N LYS A 58 -7.64 6.70 -5.48
CA LYS A 58 -8.99 6.51 -4.91
C LYS A 58 -10.16 6.73 -5.89
N SER A 59 -9.99 7.67 -6.82
CA SER A 59 -11.02 8.03 -7.81
C SER A 59 -11.16 7.02 -8.95
N SER A 60 -10.12 6.25 -9.25
CA SER A 60 -10.02 5.42 -10.45
C SER A 60 -9.79 3.94 -10.17
N VAL A 61 -9.28 3.58 -8.98
CA VAL A 61 -8.86 2.22 -8.65
C VAL A 61 -9.46 1.77 -7.31
N GLU A 62 -9.95 0.54 -7.28
CA GLU A 62 -10.31 -0.21 -6.08
C GLU A 62 -9.19 -1.23 -5.78
N PHE A 63 -8.58 -1.11 -4.59
CA PHE A 63 -7.56 -2.05 -4.12
C PHE A 63 -8.19 -3.09 -3.21
N VAL A 64 -8.13 -4.35 -3.62
CA VAL A 64 -8.65 -5.50 -2.86
C VAL A 64 -7.46 -6.22 -2.24
N CYS A 65 -7.30 -6.09 -0.93
CA CYS A 65 -6.26 -6.80 -0.17
C CYS A 65 -6.89 -8.01 0.50
N VAL A 66 -6.35 -9.20 0.24
CA VAL A 66 -6.85 -10.48 0.80
C VAL A 66 -5.77 -11.14 1.63
N ASP A 67 -6.18 -11.93 2.62
CA ASP A 67 -5.28 -12.80 3.37
C ASP A 67 -5.08 -14.13 2.63
N ALA A 68 -3.88 -14.69 2.76
CA ALA A 68 -3.58 -16.04 2.30
C ALA A 68 -4.30 -17.09 3.19
N PRO A 69 -4.72 -18.24 2.62
CA PRO A 69 -5.43 -19.27 3.38
C PRO A 69 -4.53 -20.02 4.37
N LEU A 70 -3.20 -19.97 4.19
CA LEU A 70 -2.24 -20.69 5.02
C LEU A 70 -1.78 -19.83 6.19
N VAL A 71 -2.09 -20.28 7.40
CA VAL A 71 -1.56 -19.71 8.63
C VAL A 71 -0.21 -20.37 8.94
N VAL A 72 0.86 -19.57 8.91
CA VAL A 72 2.21 -20.05 9.20
C VAL A 72 2.51 -19.79 10.68
N PRO A 73 2.85 -20.81 11.50
CA PRO A 73 3.24 -20.60 12.89
C PRO A 73 4.50 -19.74 12.98
N TYR A 74 4.61 -18.96 14.05
CA TYR A 74 5.79 -18.16 14.31
C TYR A 74 6.92 -19.08 14.79
N GLU A 75 7.74 -19.54 13.86
CA GLU A 75 9.05 -20.09 14.16
C GLU A 75 10.08 -18.96 13.99
N PRO A 76 10.87 -18.62 15.03
CA PRO A 76 11.98 -17.69 14.87
C PRO A 76 13.04 -18.35 14.00
N THR A 77 13.17 -17.89 12.76
CA THR A 77 14.30 -18.25 11.91
C THR A 77 15.53 -17.53 12.47
N VAL A 78 16.44 -18.32 13.06
CA VAL A 78 17.68 -17.97 13.75
C VAL A 78 17.52 -17.36 15.15
N GLU A 79 18.27 -17.88 16.12
CA GLU A 79 18.35 -17.45 17.53
C GLU A 79 18.77 -15.96 17.74
N GLU A 80 18.89 -15.18 16.68
CA GLU A 80 19.44 -13.81 16.69
C GLU A 80 18.41 -12.72 17.01
N HIS A 81 17.10 -12.95 16.84
CA HIS A 81 16.07 -11.94 17.17
C HIS A 81 15.75 -11.83 18.66
N ALA A 82 16.07 -12.84 19.48
CA ALA A 82 15.86 -12.80 20.93
C ALA A 82 16.90 -11.94 21.66
N LYS A 83 18.07 -11.67 21.05
CA LYS A 83 19.18 -10.96 21.71
C LYS A 83 19.17 -9.44 21.56
N ARG A 84 18.28 -8.85 20.74
CA ARG A 84 18.25 -7.39 20.49
C ARG A 84 17.36 -6.58 21.44
N HIS A 85 16.70 -7.21 22.41
CA HIS A 85 15.85 -6.53 23.41
C HIS A 85 16.32 -6.70 24.86
N VAL A 86 17.57 -7.15 25.08
CA VAL A 86 18.20 -7.15 26.40
C VAL A 86 19.57 -6.48 26.30
N LEU A 87 19.58 -5.16 26.19
CA LEU A 87 20.54 -4.27 26.84
C LEU A 87 20.03 -2.83 26.82
#